data_AF-T1FHP5-F1
#
_entry.id   AF-T1FHP5-F1
#
_cell.length_a   1.000
_cell.length_b   1.000
_cell.length_c   1.000
_cell.angle_alpha   90.00
_cell.angle_beta   90.00
_cell.angle_gamma   90.00
#
_symmetry.space_group_name_H-M   'P 1'
#
loop_
_entity.id
_entity.type
_entity.pdbx_description
1 polymer ?
#
loop_
_entity_poly.entity_id
_entity_poly.type
_entity_poly.pdbx_seq_one_letter_code
_entity_poly.pdbx_strand_id
1 'polypeptide(L)'
;MVLKLGTLNVGSLTGRSMEIAEMLERRRIDICCLQKTRWKSNGFCHINSDNEKYKLFWNGQKTAKNGVGIFVKEPLAQEVLYIKRINSRFTLERKQMVQLAAGIIRVSAIGLCNSNCH
;
A
#
# COMPACT_ATOMS: atom_id res chain seq x y z
N MET A 1 -4.41 10.23 -21.00
CA MET A 1 -3.58 10.02 -19.79
C MET A 1 -3.37 8.52 -19.63
N VAL A 2 -2.12 8.06 -19.49
CA VAL A 2 -1.83 6.63 -19.27
C VAL A 2 -1.56 6.43 -17.79
N LEU A 3 -2.35 5.61 -17.11
CA LEU A 3 -2.16 5.27 -15.71
C LEU A 3 -1.12 4.16 -15.58
N LYS A 4 -0.08 4.38 -14.77
CA LYS A 4 0.97 3.39 -14.48
C LYS A 4 0.78 2.77 -13.11
N LEU A 5 0.59 1.45 -13.10
CA LEU A 5 0.41 0.65 -11.89
C LEU A 5 1.67 -0.19 -11.62
N GLY A 6 2.01 -0.34 -10.34
CA GLY A 6 3.12 -1.20 -9.89
C GLY A 6 2.75 -2.06 -8.69
N THR A 7 3.53 -3.11 -8.46
CA THR A 7 3.54 -3.82 -7.18
C THR A 7 4.97 -4.03 -6.72
N LEU A 8 5.19 -3.94 -5.41
CA LEU A 8 6.50 -4.10 -4.79
C LEU A 8 6.39 -4.89 -3.49
N ASN A 9 7.20 -5.94 -3.38
CA ASN A 9 7.43 -6.59 -2.10
C ASN A 9 8.60 -5.91 -1.40
N VAL A 10 8.33 -5.20 -0.30
CA VAL A 10 9.31 -4.32 0.35
C VAL A 10 10.15 -5.07 1.39
N GLY A 11 9.63 -6.16 1.94
CA GLY A 11 10.20 -6.87 3.08
C GLY A 11 10.04 -6.13 4.43
N SER A 12 10.14 -4.80 4.45
CA SER A 12 9.80 -3.90 5.56
C SER A 12 9.73 -2.45 5.06
N LEU A 13 8.72 -1.67 5.43
CA LEU A 13 8.65 -0.24 5.09
C LEU A 13 9.44 0.66 6.01
N THR A 14 9.83 0.17 7.20
CA THR A 14 10.55 0.97 8.19
C THR A 14 11.88 1.46 7.62
N GLY A 15 12.06 2.78 7.54
CA GLY A 15 13.25 3.43 7.01
C GLY A 15 13.39 3.41 5.48
N ARG A 16 12.40 2.88 4.74
CA ARG A 16 12.46 2.74 3.26
C ARG A 16 11.41 3.53 2.50
N SER A 17 10.49 4.22 3.20
CA SER A 17 9.37 4.91 2.55
C SER A 17 9.81 6.00 1.57
N MET A 18 10.91 6.71 1.87
CA MET A 18 11.46 7.76 1.02
C MET A 18 12.15 7.18 -0.22
N GLU A 19 13.04 6.21 -0.05
CA GLU A 19 13.71 5.47 -1.14
C GLU A 19 12.68 4.90 -2.14
N ILE A 20 11.57 4.36 -1.63
CA ILE A 20 10.50 3.83 -2.48
C ILE A 20 9.79 4.97 -3.21
N ALA A 21 9.51 6.10 -2.57
CA ALA A 21 8.86 7.23 -3.24
C ALA A 21 9.73 7.80 -4.38
N GLU A 22 11.04 7.94 -4.17
CA GLU A 22 12.00 8.34 -5.21
C GLU A 22 12.03 7.32 -6.36
N MET A 23 12.01 6.02 -6.05
CA MET A 23 11.94 4.97 -7.06
C MET A 23 10.65 5.05 -7.89
N LEU A 24 9.51 5.32 -7.25
CA LEU A 24 8.21 5.48 -7.91
C LEU A 24 8.21 6.71 -8.83
N GLU A 25 8.77 7.83 -8.36
CA GLU A 25 8.96 9.04 -9.17
C GLU A 25 9.81 8.76 -10.41
N ARG A 26 11.00 8.15 -10.23
CA ARG A 26 11.91 7.82 -11.35
C ARG A 26 11.26 6.92 -12.40
N ARG A 27 10.41 5.98 -11.96
CA ARG A 27 9.66 5.06 -12.84
C ARG A 27 8.34 5.66 -13.35
N ARG A 28 7.96 6.84 -12.85
CA ARG A 28 6.69 7.53 -13.11
C ARG A 28 5.49 6.62 -12.81
N ILE A 29 5.48 5.96 -11.66
CA ILE A 29 4.39 5.08 -11.23
C ILE A 29 3.34 5.89 -10.49
N ASP A 30 2.10 5.82 -10.93
CA ASP A 30 1.01 6.59 -10.35
C ASP A 30 0.40 5.92 -9.11
N ILE A 31 0.27 4.59 -9.13
CA ILE A 31 -0.24 3.79 -8.01
C ILE A 31 0.63 2.54 -7.84
N CYS A 32 1.12 2.28 -6.62
CA CYS A 32 1.93 1.10 -6.31
C CYS A 32 1.39 0.32 -5.12
N CYS A 33 1.14 -0.97 -5.31
CA CYS A 33 0.72 -1.90 -4.26
C CYS A 33 1.92 -2.52 -3.55
N LEU A 34 2.01 -2.30 -2.23
CA LEU A 34 3.08 -2.79 -1.38
C LEU A 34 2.68 -4.04 -0.61
N GLN A 35 3.63 -4.98 -0.51
CA GLN A 35 3.53 -6.19 0.31
C GLN A 35 4.65 -6.27 1.34
N LYS A 36 4.40 -7.02 2.42
CA LYS A 36 5.31 -7.20 3.55
C LYS A 36 5.77 -5.86 4.14
N THR A 37 4.82 -4.94 4.35
CA THR A 37 5.12 -3.62 4.92
C THR A 37 5.65 -3.71 6.34
N ARG A 38 5.24 -4.74 7.09
CA ARG A 38 5.60 -4.98 8.50
C ARG A 38 5.26 -3.82 9.43
N TRP A 39 4.26 -3.02 9.05
CA TRP A 39 3.75 -1.95 9.90
C TRP A 39 2.58 -2.43 10.73
N LYS A 40 2.43 -1.85 11.92
CA LYS A 40 1.27 -2.08 12.79
C LYS A 40 0.13 -1.14 12.37
N SER A 41 -1.07 -1.51 12.83
CA SER A 41 -2.31 -0.76 12.69
C SER A 41 -2.63 -0.34 11.24
N ASN A 42 -3.71 0.41 11.09
CA ASN A 42 -4.12 0.98 9.83
C ASN A 42 -3.82 2.47 9.86
N GLY A 43 -3.47 3.03 8.72
CA GLY A 43 -3.27 4.47 8.65
C GLY A 43 -3.02 4.97 7.24
N PHE A 44 -2.63 6.24 7.19
CA PHE A 44 -2.11 6.87 6.01
C PHE A 44 -1.03 7.90 6.40
N CYS A 45 -0.14 8.22 5.47
CA CYS A 45 0.82 9.30 5.62
C CYS A 45 1.16 9.90 4.24
N HIS A 46 1.64 11.14 4.25
CA HIS A 46 2.18 11.78 3.06
C HIS A 46 3.69 11.54 3.04
N ILE A 47 4.20 11.14 1.88
CA ILE A 47 5.62 10.99 1.62
C ILE A 47 5.95 11.94 0.49
N ASN A 48 6.83 12.90 0.79
CA ASN A 48 7.30 13.87 -0.18
C ASN A 48 8.64 13.36 -0.71
N SER A 49 8.71 13.16 -2.02
CA SER A 49 9.96 13.09 -2.77
C SER A 49 10.33 14.51 -3.22
N ASP A 50 11.47 14.67 -3.88
CA ASP A 50 12.00 15.98 -4.29
C ASP A 50 11.02 16.76 -5.18
N ASN A 51 10.40 16.10 -6.17
CA ASN A 51 9.46 16.77 -7.10
C ASN A 51 8.03 16.24 -7.02
N GLU A 52 7.81 15.08 -6.39
CA GLU A 52 6.50 14.44 -6.35
C GLU A 52 6.06 14.10 -4.93
N LYS A 53 4.75 14.22 -4.71
CA LYS A 53 4.11 13.88 -3.44
C LYS A 53 3.28 12.62 -3.62
N TYR A 54 3.44 11.70 -2.68
CA TYR A 54 2.71 10.45 -2.64
C TYR A 54 1.96 10.33 -1.32
N LYS A 55 0.78 9.72 -1.37
CA LYS A 55 0.02 9.31 -0.21
C LYS A 55 0.11 7.80 -0.07
N LEU A 56 0.60 7.36 1.08
CA LEU A 56 0.67 5.95 1.44
C LEU A 56 -0.55 5.60 2.30
N PHE A 57 -1.27 4.55 1.94
CA PHE A 57 -2.31 3.93 2.75
C PHE A 57 -1.88 2.54 3.13
N TRP A 58 -2.00 2.13 4.39
CA TRP A 58 -1.65 0.77 4.78
C TRP A 58 -2.72 0.08 5.64
N ASN A 59 -2.68 -1.25 5.61
CA ASN A 59 -3.38 -2.15 6.52
C ASN A 59 -2.34 -3.08 7.15
N GLY A 60 -2.02 -2.80 8.40
CA GLY A 60 -1.03 -3.48 9.21
C GLY A 60 -1.66 -4.40 10.24
N GLN A 61 -0.91 -5.41 10.67
CA GLN A 61 -1.32 -6.37 11.69
C GLN A 61 -0.71 -6.03 13.06
N LYS A 62 -1.34 -6.44 14.17
CA LYS A 62 -0.83 -6.19 15.53
C LYS A 62 0.62 -6.66 15.71
N THR A 63 0.97 -7.80 15.13
CA THR A 63 2.29 -8.43 15.25
C THR A 63 3.34 -7.88 14.29
N ALA A 64 3.00 -6.95 13.39
CA ALA A 64 3.91 -6.39 12.38
C ALA A 64 4.63 -7.43 11.49
N LYS A 65 4.21 -8.70 11.50
CA LYS A 65 4.85 -9.75 10.69
C LYS A 65 4.54 -9.58 9.20
N ASN A 66 3.32 -9.12 8.91
CA ASN A 66 2.78 -8.87 7.58
C ASN A 66 2.14 -7.49 7.49
N GLY A 67 1.73 -7.13 6.28
CA GLY A 67 1.01 -5.90 6.00
C GLY A 67 1.02 -5.59 4.52
N VAL A 68 0.01 -4.84 4.09
CA VAL A 68 -0.12 -4.33 2.73
C VAL A 68 -0.27 -2.82 2.75
N GLY A 69 0.13 -2.18 1.66
CA GLY A 69 -0.10 -0.76 1.47
C GLY A 69 -0.30 -0.39 0.01
N ILE A 70 -0.73 0.84 -0.23
CA ILE A 70 -0.88 1.42 -1.56
C ILE A 70 -0.28 2.82 -1.51
N PHE A 71 0.73 3.06 -2.34
CA PHE A 71 1.19 4.39 -2.71
C PHE A 71 0.31 4.93 -3.84
N VAL A 72 -0.08 6.19 -3.72
CA VAL A 72 -0.90 6.91 -4.70
C VAL A 72 -0.30 8.28 -4.90
N LYS A 73 -0.04 8.67 -6.13
CA LYS A 73 0.41 10.02 -6.46
C LYS A 73 -0.64 11.05 -6.04
N GLU A 74 -0.22 12.19 -5.49
CA GLU A 74 -1.12 13.15 -4.82
C GLU A 74 -2.34 13.61 -5.65
N PRO A 75 -2.24 13.89 -6.96
CA PRO A 75 -3.42 14.25 -7.75
C PRO A 75 -4.49 13.15 -7.76
N LEU A 76 -4.08 11.89 -7.89
CA LEU A 76 -5.00 10.74 -7.82
C LEU A 76 -5.49 10.49 -6.39
N ALA A 77 -4.69 10.85 -5.39
CA ALA A 77 -5.04 10.72 -3.98
C ALA A 77 -6.19 11.66 -3.58
N GLN A 78 -6.36 12.78 -4.28
CA GLN A 78 -7.48 13.73 -4.11
C GLN A 78 -8.80 13.16 -4.67
N GLU A 79 -8.73 12.30 -5.68
CA GLU A 79 -9.91 11.65 -6.29
C GLU A 79 -10.35 10.36 -5.56
N VAL A 80 -9.66 10.00 -4.47
CA VAL A 80 -9.98 8.78 -3.71
C VAL A 80 -11.33 8.92 -3.02
N LEU A 81 -12.30 8.12 -3.46
CA LEU A 81 -13.66 8.08 -2.94
C LEU A 81 -13.72 7.36 -1.59
N TYR A 82 -13.06 6.20 -1.48
CA TYR A 82 -13.01 5.44 -0.24
C TYR A 82 -11.84 4.46 -0.20
N ILE A 83 -11.52 4.02 1.02
CA ILE A 83 -10.50 3.02 1.30
C ILE A 83 -11.09 1.91 2.15
N LYS A 84 -11.19 0.72 1.58
CA LYS A 84 -11.68 -0.47 2.28
C LYS A 84 -10.50 -1.31 2.76
N ARG A 85 -10.39 -1.50 4.07
CA ARG A 85 -9.37 -2.36 4.68
C ARG A 85 -10.06 -3.62 5.18
N ILE A 86 -9.66 -4.78 4.65
CA ILE A 86 -10.26 -6.07 5.02
C ILE A 86 -9.19 -6.95 5.62
N ASN A 87 -9.49 -7.50 6.80
CA ASN A 87 -8.74 -8.58 7.40
C ASN A 87 -9.68 -9.78 7.50
N SER A 88 -9.48 -10.79 6.65
CA SER A 88 -10.29 -12.00 6.66
C SER A 88 -9.43 -13.20 7.03
N ARG A 89 -10.04 -14.17 7.70
CA ARG A 89 -9.46 -15.50 7.90
C ARG A 89 -10.21 -16.41 6.96
N PHE A 90 -9.53 -16.90 5.94
CA PHE A 90 -10.06 -17.94 5.05
C PHE A 90 -9.17 -19.15 5.28
N THR A 91 -9.71 -20.16 5.97
CA THR A 91 -8.95 -21.36 6.40
C THR A 91 -7.76 -20.98 7.33
N LEU A 92 -6.66 -21.73 7.29
CA LEU A 92 -5.42 -21.55 8.07
C LEU A 92 -4.62 -20.28 7.70
N GLU A 93 -5.09 -19.49 6.73
CA GLU A 93 -4.40 -18.31 6.21
C GLU A 93 -5.12 -17.01 6.58
N ARG A 94 -4.36 -15.98 6.96
CA ARG A 94 -4.89 -14.63 7.15
C ARG A 94 -4.67 -13.80 5.89
N LYS A 95 -5.74 -13.28 5.32
CA LYS A 95 -5.71 -12.36 4.17
C LYS A 95 -5.86 -10.92 4.65
N GLN A 96 -4.93 -10.08 4.23
CA GLN A 96 -5.01 -8.63 4.41
C GLN A 96 -5.20 -7.96 3.07
N MET A 97 -6.12 -7.01 3.01
CA MET A 97 -6.39 -6.24 1.82
C MET A 97 -6.52 -4.75 2.14
N VAL A 98 -5.99 -3.92 1.26
CA VAL A 98 -6.35 -2.51 1.11
C VAL A 98 -6.92 -2.34 -0.28
N GLN A 99 -8.13 -1.83 -0.37
CA GLN A 99 -8.75 -1.46 -1.63
C GLN A 99 -8.95 0.05 -1.67
N LEU A 100 -8.56 0.65 -2.78
CA LEU A 100 -8.70 2.05 -3.09
C LEU A 100 -9.61 2.21 -4.30
N ALA A 101 -10.58 3.11 -4.21
CA ALA A 101 -11.42 3.52 -5.33
C ALA A 101 -11.16 5.01 -5.63
N ALA A 102 -10.79 5.32 -6.87
CA ALA A 102 -10.65 6.69 -7.37
C ALA A 102 -11.39 6.80 -8.72
N GLY A 103 -12.51 7.53 -8.72
CA GLY A 103 -13.44 7.54 -9.86
C GLY A 103 -13.90 6.13 -10.25
N ILE A 104 -13.63 5.74 -11.51
CA ILE A 104 -13.95 4.41 -12.06
C ILE A 104 -12.88 3.34 -11.73
N ILE A 105 -11.71 3.73 -11.25
CA ILE A 105 -10.58 2.83 -11.02
C ILE A 105 -10.69 2.24 -9.61
N ARG A 106 -10.55 0.91 -9.52
CA ARG A 106 -10.45 0.19 -8.25
C ARG A 106 -9.14 -0.58 -8.20
N VAL A 107 -8.31 -0.30 -7.20
CA VAL A 107 -7.02 -0.99 -6.98
C VAL A 107 -7.07 -1.72 -5.65
N SER A 108 -6.64 -2.99 -5.63
CA SER A 108 -6.59 -3.80 -4.40
C SER A 108 -5.20 -4.39 -4.20
N ALA A 109 -4.57 -4.10 -3.06
CA ALA A 109 -3.36 -4.75 -2.61
C ALA A 109 -3.71 -5.88 -1.64
N ILE A 110 -3.33 -7.11 -1.98
CA ILE A 110 -3.60 -8.31 -1.17
C ILE A 110 -2.28 -8.91 -0.66
N GLY A 111 -2.27 -9.27 0.61
CA GLY A 111 -1.16 -9.93 1.29
C GLY A 111 -1.64 -11.17 2.04
N LEU A 112 -0.95 -12.28 1.83
CA LEU A 112 -1.22 -13.57 2.46
C LEU A 112 -0.29 -13.76 3.66
N CYS A 113 -0.86 -14.19 4.79
CA CYS A 113 -0.10 -14.63 5.96
C CYS A 113 -0.30 -16.12 6.17
N ASN A 114 0.82 -16.86 6.20
CA ASN A 114 0.83 -18.23 6.68
C ASN A 114 0.55 -18.25 8.19
N SER A 115 -0.07 -19.34 8.65
CA SER A 115 -0.62 -19.58 9.99
C SER A 115 0.38 -19.35 11.14
N ASN A 116 1.69 -19.38 10.85
CA ASN A 116 2.76 -19.23 11.84
C ASN A 116 2.95 -17.78 12.35
N CYS A 117 2.10 -16.85 11.90
CA CYS A 117 2.03 -15.49 12.43
C CYS A 117 1.21 -15.43 13.74
N HIS A 118 1.71 -16.09 14.80
CA HIS A 118 1.26 -15.90 16.18
C HIS A 118 1.59 -14.49 16.66
#